data_AF-A0A2D4NWD0-F1
#
_entry.id   AF-A0A2D4NWD0-F1
#
_cell.length_a   1.000
_cell.length_b   1.000
_cell.length_c   1.000
_cell.angle_alpha   90.00
_cell.angle_beta   90.00
_cell.angle_gamma   90.00
#
_symmetry.space_group_name_H-M   'P 1'
#
loop_
_entity.id
_entity.type
_entity.pdbx_description
1 polymer ?
#
loop_
_entity_poly.entity_id
_entity_poly.type
_entity_poly.pdbx_seq_one_letter_code
_entity_poly.pdbx_strand_id
1 'polypeptide(L)'
;AKLSSVRANLIIAAGDLAIRFPNLVEPWTSHLYARLRDPCQHVRRTAAMVMTHLILKDMVKVKGQVSEMAALLIDPEDEIVHLARNFFTELSNKDNAVYNLLPDIISRLS
;
A
#
# COMPACT_ATOMS: atom_id res chain seq x y z
N ALA A 1 13.55 -12.38 13.83
CA ALA A 1 12.50 -11.75 14.65
C ALA A 1 12.74 -10.25 14.89
N LYS A 2 13.87 -9.79 15.48
CA LYS A 2 14.06 -8.34 15.80
C LYS A 2 14.14 -7.40 14.58
N LEU A 3 14.63 -7.86 13.44
CA LEU A 3 14.75 -7.02 12.23
C LEU A 3 13.40 -6.73 11.58
N SER A 4 12.44 -7.66 11.63
CA SER A 4 11.11 -7.46 11.02
C SER A 4 10.25 -6.46 11.81
N SER A 5 10.33 -6.44 13.14
CA SER A 5 9.65 -5.44 13.95
C SER A 5 10.21 -4.03 13.71
N VAL A 6 11.54 -3.89 13.55
CA VAL A 6 12.14 -2.61 13.17
C VAL A 6 11.64 -2.14 11.81
N ARG A 7 11.59 -3.03 10.80
CA ARG A 7 11.03 -2.67 9.48
C ARG A 7 9.57 -2.26 9.57
N ALA A 8 8.74 -2.99 10.31
CA ALA A 8 7.33 -2.65 10.52
C ALA A 8 7.18 -1.26 11.19
N ASN A 9 7.96 -1.00 12.24
CA ASN A 9 7.93 0.28 12.94
C ASN A 9 8.38 1.45 12.05
N LEU A 10 9.38 1.25 11.19
CA LEU A 10 9.81 2.27 10.23
C LEU A 10 8.71 2.61 9.23
N ILE A 11 7.93 1.62 8.80
CA ILE A 11 6.79 1.85 7.89
C ILE A 11 5.70 2.68 8.58
N ILE A 12 5.39 2.38 9.84
CA ILE A 12 4.43 3.16 10.65
C ILE A 12 4.91 4.60 10.78
N ALA A 13 6.16 4.80 11.21
CA ALA A 13 6.74 6.13 11.37
C ALA A 13 6.76 6.92 10.05
N ALA A 14 7.09 6.28 8.94
CA ALA A 14 7.04 6.91 7.62
C ALA A 14 5.59 7.26 7.20
N GLY A 15 4.60 6.46 7.59
CA GLY A 15 3.19 6.78 7.42
C GLY A 15 2.77 8.03 8.20
N ASP A 16 3.18 8.14 9.47
CA ASP A 16 2.91 9.31 10.30
C ASP A 16 3.55 10.58 9.70
N LEU A 17 4.77 10.46 9.18
CA LEU A 17 5.45 11.54 8.47
C LEU A 17 4.72 11.90 7.16
N ALA A 18 4.21 10.93 6.42
CA ALA A 18 3.45 11.18 5.20
C ALA A 18 2.15 11.95 5.49
N ILE A 19 1.52 11.70 6.64
CA ILE A 19 0.34 12.47 7.09
C ILE A 19 0.73 13.90 7.45
N ARG A 20 1.84 14.10 8.16
CA ARG A 20 2.21 15.43 8.67
C ARG A 20 2.96 16.31 7.67
N PHE A 21 3.74 15.69 6.78
CA PHE A 21 4.62 16.34 5.81
C PHE A 21 4.55 15.67 4.42
N PRO A 22 3.36 15.62 3.77
CA PRO A 22 3.14 14.84 2.55
C PRO A 22 4.12 15.18 1.42
N ASN A 23 4.36 16.46 1.15
CA ASN A 23 5.26 16.90 0.08
C ASN A 23 6.73 16.51 0.31
N LEU A 24 7.14 16.36 1.56
CA LEU A 24 8.50 15.93 1.90
C LEU A 24 8.67 14.42 1.72
N VAL A 25 7.59 13.66 1.95
CA VAL A 25 7.59 12.20 1.89
C VAL A 25 7.25 11.68 0.49
N GLU A 26 6.54 12.45 -0.35
CA GLU A 26 6.13 12.08 -1.71
C GLU A 26 7.24 11.40 -2.54
N PRO A 27 8.49 11.94 -2.61
CA PRO A 27 9.57 11.32 -3.40
C PRO A 27 9.97 9.92 -2.92
N TRP A 28 9.71 9.60 -1.66
CA TRP A 28 10.13 8.37 -0.98
C TRP A 28 9.02 7.32 -0.89
N THR A 29 7.80 7.65 -1.35
CA THR A 29 6.62 6.77 -1.29
C THR A 29 6.86 5.42 -1.99
N SER A 30 7.72 5.39 -3.00
CA SER A 30 8.10 4.15 -3.69
C SER A 30 8.72 3.10 -2.77
N HIS A 31 9.43 3.53 -1.72
CA HIS A 31 9.98 2.62 -0.71
C HIS A 31 8.88 2.00 0.17
N LEU A 32 7.78 2.71 0.42
CA LEU A 32 6.63 2.17 1.15
C LEU A 32 5.90 1.10 0.33
N TYR A 33 5.64 1.37 -0.95
CA TYR A 33 5.08 0.36 -1.87
C TYR A 33 5.98 -0.88 -1.97
N ALA A 34 7.31 -0.71 -2.01
CA ALA A 34 8.25 -1.82 -2.05
C ALA A 34 8.25 -2.72 -0.80
N ARG A 35 7.61 -2.32 0.31
CA ARG A 35 7.44 -3.17 1.51
C ARG A 35 6.22 -4.08 1.44
N LEU A 36 5.32 -3.87 0.47
CA LEU A 36 4.21 -4.79 0.20
C LEU A 36 4.71 -6.17 -0.27
N ARG A 37 5.95 -6.26 -0.76
CA ARG A 37 6.63 -7.52 -1.15
C ARG A 37 7.64 -8.05 -0.12
N ASP A 38 7.61 -7.57 1.13
CA ASP A 38 8.57 -8.03 2.14
C ASP A 38 8.43 -9.55 2.40
N PRO A 39 9.53 -10.31 2.58
CA PRO A 39 9.43 -11.74 2.87
C PRO A 39 8.70 -12.03 4.19
N CYS A 40 8.66 -11.09 5.13
CA CYS A 40 7.95 -11.26 6.40
C CYS A 40 6.48 -10.81 6.30
N GLN A 41 5.55 -11.73 6.59
CA GLN A 41 4.11 -11.44 6.59
C GLN A 41 3.73 -10.25 7.46
N HIS A 42 4.36 -10.10 8.63
CA HIS A 42 4.07 -9.02 9.56
C HIS A 42 4.38 -7.66 8.93
N VAL A 43 5.51 -7.56 8.22
CA VAL A 43 5.92 -6.33 7.54
C VAL A 43 4.99 -6.03 6.35
N ARG A 44 4.62 -7.05 5.55
CA ARG A 44 3.66 -6.88 4.45
C ARG A 44 2.30 -6.39 4.95
N ARG A 45 1.78 -7.01 6.02
CA ARG A 45 0.52 -6.61 6.68
C ARG A 45 0.57 -5.16 7.14
N THR A 46 1.62 -4.76 7.87
CA THR A 46 1.80 -3.38 8.32
C THR A 46 1.89 -2.40 7.15
N ALA A 47 2.65 -2.74 6.10
CA ALA A 47 2.73 -1.93 4.89
C ALA A 47 1.36 -1.75 4.24
N ALA A 48 0.62 -2.84 4.05
CA ALA A 48 -0.67 -2.79 3.41
C ALA A 48 -1.68 -1.95 4.21
N MET A 49 -1.65 -2.03 5.54
CA MET A 49 -2.49 -1.19 6.42
C MET A 49 -2.15 0.29 6.29
N VAL A 50 -0.86 0.64 6.42
CA VAL A 50 -0.41 2.04 6.30
C VAL A 50 -0.73 2.60 4.92
N MET A 51 -0.43 1.86 3.85
CA MET A 51 -0.68 2.28 2.47
C MET A 51 -2.18 2.47 2.21
N THR A 52 -3.03 1.57 2.69
CA THR A 52 -4.49 1.71 2.62
C THR A 52 -4.93 3.03 3.24
N HIS A 53 -4.48 3.34 4.46
CA HIS A 53 -4.83 4.58 5.13
C HIS A 53 -4.35 5.83 4.38
N LEU A 54 -3.10 5.83 3.89
CA LEU A 54 -2.53 6.98 3.19
C LEU A 54 -3.24 7.25 1.87
N ILE A 55 -3.53 6.20 1.10
CA ILE A 55 -4.20 6.31 -0.19
C ILE A 55 -5.65 6.77 -0.02
N LEU A 56 -6.41 6.12 0.88
CA LEU A 56 -7.82 6.44 1.07
C LEU A 56 -8.03 7.87 1.61
N LYS A 57 -7.02 8.43 2.30
CA LYS A 57 -7.00 9.83 2.78
C LYS A 57 -6.34 10.83 1.84
N ASP A 58 -6.03 10.45 0.60
CA ASP A 58 -5.36 11.30 -0.40
C ASP A 58 -3.99 11.85 0.01
N MET A 59 -3.33 11.21 0.99
CA MET A 59 -1.98 11.60 1.44
C MET A 59 -0.90 11.09 0.49
N VAL A 60 -1.15 9.98 -0.19
CA VAL A 60 -0.25 9.39 -1.19
C VAL A 60 -1.02 9.17 -2.47
N LYS A 61 -0.46 9.63 -3.58
CA LYS A 61 -1.06 9.44 -4.90
C LYS A 61 -0.89 8.01 -5.37
N VAL A 62 -1.94 7.54 -6.04
CA VAL A 62 -2.02 6.22 -6.63
C VAL A 62 -1.58 6.35 -8.09
N LYS A 63 -0.28 6.51 -8.35
CA LYS A 63 0.24 6.56 -9.74
C LYS A 63 1.39 5.60 -9.91
N GLY A 64 1.20 4.58 -10.75
CA GLY A 64 2.27 3.67 -11.17
C GLY A 64 2.71 2.63 -10.14
N GLN A 65 2.10 2.54 -8.95
CA GLN A 65 2.52 1.56 -7.93
C GLN A 65 1.36 0.82 -7.27
N VAL A 66 0.13 1.07 -7.72
CA VAL A 66 -1.06 0.40 -7.16
C VAL A 66 -1.14 -1.07 -7.57
N SER A 67 -0.43 -1.48 -8.62
CA SER A 67 -0.22 -2.89 -8.95
C SER A 67 0.37 -3.68 -7.77
N GLU A 68 1.15 -3.03 -6.89
CA GLU A 68 1.66 -3.66 -5.66
C GLU A 68 0.55 -3.99 -4.66
N MET A 69 -0.49 -3.14 -4.57
CA MET A 69 -1.68 -3.41 -3.76
C MET A 69 -2.51 -4.54 -4.39
N ALA A 70 -2.61 -4.57 -5.73
CA ALA A 70 -3.31 -5.63 -6.45
C ALA A 70 -2.62 -7.01 -6.27
N ALA A 71 -1.29 -7.05 -6.23
CA ALA A 71 -0.53 -8.28 -5.99
C ALA A 71 -0.86 -8.93 -4.64
N LEU A 72 -1.32 -8.16 -3.64
CA LEU A 72 -1.73 -8.70 -2.34
C LEU A 72 -3.02 -9.52 -2.40
N LEU A 73 -3.80 -9.45 -3.49
CA LEU A 73 -4.99 -10.28 -3.68
C LEU A 73 -4.66 -11.78 -3.85
N ILE A 74 -3.40 -12.10 -4.13
CA ILE A 74 -2.87 -13.46 -4.25
C ILE A 74 -1.79 -13.76 -3.19
N ASP A 75 -1.72 -12.96 -2.10
CA ASP A 75 -0.79 -13.24 -1.00
C ASP A 75 -1.10 -14.62 -0.36
N PRO A 76 -0.10 -15.40 0.04
CA PRO A 76 -0.33 -16.67 0.73
C PRO A 76 -1.08 -16.53 2.07
N GLU A 77 -1.05 -15.35 2.69
CA GLU A 77 -1.72 -15.10 3.96
C GLU A 77 -3.13 -14.52 3.75
N ASP A 78 -4.16 -15.28 4.12
CA ASP A 78 -5.58 -14.89 3.97
C ASP A 78 -5.90 -13.52 4.59
N GLU A 79 -5.24 -13.20 5.71
CA GLU A 79 -5.43 -11.94 6.42
C GLU A 79 -4.98 -10.72 5.59
N ILE A 80 -3.94 -10.89 4.76
CA ILE A 80 -3.42 -9.85 3.86
C ILE A 80 -4.31 -9.74 2.63
N VAL A 81 -4.77 -10.88 2.09
CA VAL A 81 -5.73 -10.92 0.99
C VAL A 81 -7.03 -10.19 1.37
N HIS A 82 -7.52 -10.40 2.59
CA HIS A 82 -8.72 -9.71 3.08
C HIS A 82 -8.50 -8.20 3.18
N LEU A 83 -7.33 -7.75 3.64
CA LEU A 83 -6.99 -6.34 3.69
C LEU A 83 -6.96 -5.70 2.29
N ALA A 84 -6.37 -6.39 1.32
CA ALA A 84 -6.32 -5.94 -0.07
C ALA A 84 -7.72 -5.84 -0.69
N ARG A 85 -8.60 -6.82 -0.43
CA ARG A 85 -10.00 -6.77 -0.87
C ARG A 85 -10.72 -5.55 -0.28
N ASN A 86 -10.59 -5.33 1.03
CA ASN A 86 -11.20 -4.17 1.69
C ASN A 86 -10.68 -2.85 1.11
N PHE A 87 -9.38 -2.75 0.83
CA PHE A 87 -8.80 -1.59 0.15
C PHE A 87 -9.47 -1.32 -1.19
N PHE A 88 -9.60 -2.32 -2.07
CA PHE A 88 -10.22 -2.13 -3.38
C PHE A 88 -11.73 -1.87 -3.30
N THR A 89 -12.43 -2.46 -2.32
CA THR A 89 -13.84 -2.16 -2.04
C THR A 89 -14.02 -0.70 -1.64
N GLU A 90 -13.23 -0.20 -0.68
CA GLU A 90 -13.28 1.21 -0.27
C GLU A 90 -12.85 2.15 -1.39
N LEU A 91 -11.83 1.77 -2.16
CA LEU A 91 -11.38 2.57 -3.31
C LEU A 91 -12.46 2.65 -4.40
N SER A 92 -13.26 1.59 -4.58
CA SER A 92 -14.36 1.57 -5.56
C SER A 92 -15.49 2.53 -5.19
N ASN A 93 -15.66 2.82 -3.91
CA ASN A 93 -16.62 3.80 -3.41
C ASN A 93 -16.14 5.26 -3.63
N LYS A 94 -14.88 5.46 -4.04
CA LYS A 94 -14.27 6.79 -4.20
C LYS A 94 -14.21 7.20 -5.68
N ASP A 95 -15.04 8.16 -6.08
CA ASP A 95 -15.03 8.97 -7.32
C ASP A 95 -14.25 8.39 -8.52
N ASN A 96 -14.74 7.29 -9.11
CA ASN A 96 -14.16 6.65 -10.31
C ASN A 96 -12.66 6.31 -10.23
N ALA A 97 -12.07 6.30 -9.02
CA ALA A 97 -10.63 6.10 -8.82
C ALA A 97 -10.18 4.74 -9.36
N VAL A 98 -10.96 3.69 -9.12
CA VAL A 98 -10.65 2.33 -9.61
C VAL A 98 -10.58 2.30 -11.15
N TYR A 99 -11.53 2.92 -11.85
CA TYR A 99 -11.56 2.93 -13.31
C TYR A 99 -10.34 3.63 -13.93
N ASN A 100 -9.85 4.69 -13.28
CA ASN A 100 -8.64 5.40 -13.72
C ASN A 100 -7.36 4.59 -13.50
N LEU A 101 -7.39 3.61 -12.59
CA LEU A 101 -6.22 2.83 -12.18
C LEU A 101 -6.15 1.47 -12.89
N LEU A 102 -7.29 0.93 -13.33
CA LEU A 102 -7.39 -0.38 -13.98
C LEU A 102 -6.41 -0.55 -15.15
N PRO A 103 -6.26 0.40 -16.10
CA PRO A 103 -5.30 0.23 -17.20
C PRO A 103 -3.85 0.09 -16.74
N ASP A 104 -3.43 0.88 -15.73
CA ASP A 104 -2.07 0.82 -15.17
C ASP A 104 -1.83 -0.49 -14.40
N ILE A 105 -2.83 -0.96 -13.65
CA ILE A 105 -2.77 -2.26 -12.95
C ILE A 105 -2.58 -3.39 -13.95
N ILE A 106 -3.42 -3.45 -14.99
CA ILE A 106 -3.38 -4.52 -16.00
C ILE A 106 -2.04 -4.48 -16.76
N SER A 107 -1.58 -3.30 -17.16
CA SER A 107 -0.32 -3.14 -17.89
C SER A 107 0.91 -3.58 -17.10
N ARG A 108 0.88 -3.55 -15.77
CA ARG A 108 2.01 -3.92 -14.91
C ARG A 108 1.98 -5.36 -14.42
N LEU A 109 0.82 -6.02 -14.51
CA LEU A 109 0.61 -7.40 -14.09
C LEU A 109 0.55 -8.39 -15.27
N SER A 110 0.43 -7.89 -16.51
CA SER A 110 0.53 -8.69 -17.75
C SER A 110 1.99 -8.85 -18.18
#